data_AF-A0A8C6TIU1-F1
#
_entry.id   AF-A0A8C6TIU1-F1
#
_cell.length_a   1.000
_cell.length_b   1.000
_cell.length_c   1.000
_cell.angle_alpha   90.00
_cell.angle_beta   90.00
_cell.angle_gamma   90.00
#
_symmetry.space_group_name_H-M   'P 1'
#
loop_
_entity.id
_entity.type
_entity.pdbx_description
1 polymer ?
#
loop_
_entity_poly.entity_id
_entity_poly.type
_entity_poly.pdbx_seq_one_letter_code
_entity_poly.pdbx_strand_id
1 'polypeptide(L)'
;MTRLRRKALVALFLFTLFIFGTMMGLRTLKPSDGFSDMAPGLDFEGGHPNRRRQPDSKGLTASSPRSQMGNGDTKVVFTRSDREYSIFYDVHIFYYLWYGAPSMDTKYIHWDHVLVPHWDPKIAASHAQGKHLPPEDIAASFYPELGPYSSRDPVVLENHMSQIEEAAAGVVVLSWYPPGVADDHGEPCEDLVPAVLDAAHRHSLKVAFHIQPYKGRTEQTMHDNIRYIIDKYGKHSAFYRFQLSTGRVLPLFYVYDSYLTPSDSWAELLTPKGSHTVRGTPYDGVFVALIVEERHMSDILASGFDGIYTYFASNGFSFGSSHQNWKVIKAFCDTNNLLFIPSVGPGYVDTAVRPWNNHNTRNRVNGRYYETSLQAALSVRPEIVTITSFNQWHEGTQIERAVPKKTATRLYLDYLPNQPEHYLELTRQWAEDFNKEKDKWLM
;
A
#
# COMPACT_ATOMS: atom_id res chain seq x y z
N MET A 1 -29.66 -55.65 7.71
CA MET A 1 -29.06 -54.41 8.27
C MET A 1 -27.52 -54.37 8.29
N THR A 2 -26.81 -55.50 8.21
CA THR A 2 -25.32 -55.55 8.28
C THR A 2 -24.59 -55.15 6.99
N ARG A 3 -25.17 -55.36 5.81
CA ARG A 3 -24.56 -55.00 4.51
C ARG A 3 -24.52 -53.50 4.23
N LEU A 4 -25.54 -52.74 4.64
CA LEU A 4 -25.58 -51.28 4.47
C LEU A 4 -24.59 -50.56 5.40
N ARG A 5 -24.45 -51.03 6.65
CA ARG A 5 -23.45 -50.49 7.59
C ARG A 5 -22.01 -50.71 7.11
N ARG A 6 -21.71 -51.84 6.49
CA ARG A 6 -20.38 -52.08 5.88
C ARG A 6 -20.08 -51.12 4.72
N LYS A 7 -21.06 -50.82 3.85
CA LYS A 7 -20.85 -49.88 2.74
C LYS A 7 -20.65 -48.44 3.23
N ALA A 8 -21.38 -48.02 4.26
CA ALA A 8 -21.21 -46.71 4.87
C ALA A 8 -19.86 -46.55 5.58
N LEU A 9 -19.39 -47.60 6.29
CA LEU A 9 -18.07 -47.62 6.92
C LEU A 9 -16.93 -47.61 5.90
N VAL A 10 -17.08 -48.32 4.79
CA VAL A 10 -16.08 -48.30 3.69
C VAL A 10 -16.05 -46.93 3.01
N ALA A 11 -17.19 -46.30 2.79
CA ALA A 11 -17.25 -44.95 2.22
C ALA A 11 -16.63 -43.90 3.16
N LEU A 12 -16.91 -43.98 4.46
CA LEU A 12 -16.31 -43.09 5.46
C LEU A 12 -14.79 -43.29 5.56
N PHE A 13 -14.31 -44.53 5.48
CA PHE A 13 -12.89 -44.86 5.49
C PHE A 13 -12.15 -44.38 4.23
N LEU A 14 -12.78 -44.49 3.05
CA LEU A 14 -12.22 -43.95 1.81
C LEU A 14 -12.21 -42.42 1.80
N PHE A 15 -13.22 -41.79 2.40
CA PHE A 15 -13.28 -40.33 2.55
C PHE A 15 -12.22 -39.81 3.52
N THR A 16 -11.99 -40.49 4.64
CA THR A 16 -10.90 -40.11 5.56
C THR A 16 -9.52 -40.38 4.96
N LEU A 17 -9.34 -41.45 4.19
CA LEU A 17 -8.10 -41.68 3.42
C LEU A 17 -7.85 -40.60 2.36
N PHE A 18 -8.90 -40.10 1.70
CA PHE A 18 -8.80 -39.00 0.74
C PHE A 18 -8.40 -37.69 1.43
N ILE A 19 -8.99 -37.38 2.59
CA ILE A 19 -8.62 -36.19 3.39
C ILE A 19 -7.18 -36.30 3.91
N PHE A 20 -6.78 -37.47 4.42
CA PHE A 20 -5.41 -37.65 4.90
C PHE A 20 -4.38 -37.67 3.75
N GLY A 21 -4.74 -38.24 2.60
CA GLY A 21 -3.90 -38.23 1.40
C GLY A 21 -3.72 -36.83 0.82
N THR A 22 -4.79 -36.02 0.80
CA THR A 22 -4.71 -34.61 0.37
C THR A 22 -3.95 -33.75 1.37
N MET A 23 -4.15 -33.95 2.69
CA MET A 23 -3.36 -33.27 3.72
C MET A 23 -1.88 -33.66 3.73
N MET A 24 -1.55 -34.93 3.47
CA MET A 24 -0.15 -35.37 3.29
C MET A 24 0.45 -34.81 2.01
N GLY A 25 -0.29 -34.81 0.90
CA GLY A 25 0.12 -34.18 -0.37
C GLY A 25 0.44 -32.69 -0.20
N LEU A 26 -0.43 -31.96 0.50
CA LEU A 26 -0.24 -30.55 0.85
C LEU A 26 0.96 -30.31 1.80
N ARG A 27 1.30 -31.27 2.66
CA ARG A 27 2.47 -31.21 3.57
C ARG A 27 3.80 -31.60 2.91
N THR A 28 3.76 -32.35 1.81
CA THR A 28 4.95 -32.73 1.03
C THR A 28 5.35 -31.70 -0.01
N LEU A 29 4.51 -30.70 -0.26
CA LEU A 29 4.89 -29.49 -0.98
C LEU A 29 5.88 -28.71 -0.10
N LYS A 30 7.17 -28.76 -0.47
CA LYS A 30 8.19 -27.89 0.13
C LYS A 30 7.82 -26.43 -0.12
N PRO A 31 7.98 -25.51 0.85
CA PRO A 31 7.87 -24.09 0.63
C PRO A 31 9.15 -23.61 -0.08
N SER A 32 9.19 -23.80 -1.38
CA SER A 32 10.15 -23.17 -2.27
C SER A 32 9.43 -22.83 -3.55
N ASP A 33 8.49 -21.89 -3.44
CA ASP A 33 7.90 -21.11 -4.53
C ASP A 33 7.36 -19.84 -3.85
N GLY A 34 8.27 -18.87 -3.68
CA GLY A 34 7.91 -17.55 -3.18
C GLY A 34 6.95 -16.88 -4.16
N PHE A 35 5.95 -16.18 -3.65
CA PHE A 35 4.97 -15.37 -4.38
C PHE A 35 5.59 -14.13 -5.07
N SER A 36 6.80 -14.24 -5.61
CA SER A 36 7.54 -13.11 -6.20
C SER A 36 8.31 -13.46 -7.49
N ASP A 37 7.78 -14.35 -8.32
CA ASP A 37 8.14 -14.40 -9.75
C ASP A 37 7.39 -13.34 -10.59
N MET A 38 6.97 -12.24 -9.96
CA MET A 38 6.43 -11.06 -10.63
C MET A 38 7.51 -10.12 -11.19
N ALA A 39 8.73 -10.63 -11.42
CA ALA A 39 9.79 -9.93 -12.14
C ALA A 39 10.45 -10.87 -13.17
N PRO A 40 10.19 -10.73 -14.48
CA PRO A 40 10.85 -11.57 -15.49
C PRO A 40 12.26 -11.04 -15.80
N GLY A 41 13.26 -11.92 -15.68
CA GLY A 41 14.56 -11.76 -16.35
C GLY A 41 15.77 -11.67 -15.42
N LEU A 42 16.30 -12.82 -15.00
CA LEU A 42 17.65 -12.95 -14.44
C LEU A 42 18.35 -14.15 -15.10
N ASP A 43 19.04 -13.90 -16.21
CA ASP A 43 20.11 -14.77 -16.67
C ASP A 43 21.36 -14.51 -15.80
N PHE A 44 21.76 -15.52 -15.03
CA PHE A 44 23.04 -15.54 -14.32
C PHE A 44 24.13 -16.08 -15.25
N GLU A 45 25.06 -15.24 -15.67
CA GLU A 45 26.41 -15.68 -16.00
C GLU A 45 27.41 -15.21 -14.93
N GLY A 46 28.22 -16.18 -14.47
CA GLY A 46 29.09 -16.07 -13.32
C GLY A 46 30.46 -15.44 -13.62
N GLY A 47 31.07 -14.90 -12.56
CA GLY A 47 32.44 -14.41 -12.56
C GLY A 47 32.92 -14.10 -11.15
N HIS A 48 33.56 -15.08 -10.52
CA HIS A 48 34.20 -14.97 -9.20
C HIS A 48 35.67 -14.46 -9.34
N PRO A 49 36.41 -14.19 -8.24
CA PRO A 49 36.84 -12.83 -7.87
C PRO A 49 38.37 -12.65 -7.84
N ASN A 50 38.85 -11.40 -7.75
CA ASN A 50 40.13 -11.09 -7.09
C ASN A 50 40.41 -9.57 -7.00
N ARG A 51 40.58 -9.01 -5.79
CA ARG A 51 41.90 -8.72 -5.18
C ARG A 51 41.79 -7.75 -4.00
N ARG A 52 42.51 -8.13 -2.93
CA ARG A 52 42.91 -7.36 -1.76
C ARG A 52 43.52 -5.99 -2.10
N ARG A 53 43.29 -4.97 -1.27
CA ARG A 53 44.33 -4.29 -0.46
C ARG A 53 43.74 -3.34 0.59
N GLN A 54 44.53 -3.19 1.64
CA GLN A 54 44.28 -2.65 2.97
C GLN A 54 44.66 -1.14 3.04
N PRO A 55 44.61 -0.46 4.22
CA PRO A 55 44.01 0.86 4.38
C PRO A 55 45.05 1.98 4.45
N ASP A 56 44.60 3.23 4.35
CA ASP A 56 45.37 4.35 4.89
C ASP A 56 44.50 5.24 5.78
N SER A 57 45.08 5.51 6.94
CA SER A 57 44.57 6.30 8.04
C SER A 57 45.25 7.67 8.04
N LYS A 58 44.49 8.72 8.33
CA LYS A 58 44.86 10.07 8.83
C LYS A 58 43.54 10.87 8.81
N GLY A 59 42.89 11.25 9.91
CA GLY A 59 43.43 11.78 11.15
C GLY A 59 43.48 13.30 11.06
N LEU A 60 42.34 13.99 11.28
CA LEU A 60 42.28 15.43 11.55
C LEU A 60 41.06 15.75 12.43
N THR A 61 41.33 16.48 13.50
CA THR A 61 40.46 16.85 14.60
C THR A 61 39.90 18.28 14.46
N ALA A 62 38.74 18.48 15.09
CA ALA A 62 38.20 19.71 15.67
C ALA A 62 37.63 20.81 14.74
N SER A 63 36.33 21.09 14.87
CA SER A 63 35.80 22.16 15.75
C SER A 63 34.37 22.59 15.33
N SER A 64 33.48 22.73 16.31
CA SER A 64 32.15 23.36 16.16
C SER A 64 32.24 24.87 16.03
N PRO A 65 31.21 25.50 15.41
CA PRO A 65 30.55 26.59 16.10
C PRO A 65 29.02 26.51 16.10
N ARG A 66 28.46 27.13 17.15
CA ARG A 66 27.04 27.30 17.48
C ARG A 66 26.38 28.39 16.61
N SER A 67 25.05 28.26 16.55
CA SER A 67 24.00 29.28 16.40
C SER A 67 23.72 29.87 15.01
N GLN A 68 22.52 29.63 14.49
CA GLN A 68 21.41 30.59 14.56
C GLN A 68 20.07 29.89 14.23
N MET A 69 19.12 30.01 15.15
CA MET A 69 17.72 29.63 14.97
C MET A 69 17.07 30.59 13.96
N GLY A 70 16.74 30.10 12.78
CA GLY A 70 15.79 30.72 11.86
C GLY A 70 14.41 30.15 12.13
N ASN A 71 13.50 31.00 12.60
CA ASN A 71 12.11 30.70 12.90
C ASN A 71 11.39 30.33 11.59
N GLY A 72 11.26 29.03 11.31
CA GLY A 72 10.38 28.50 10.28
C GLY A 72 9.06 28.13 10.95
N ASP A 73 7.99 28.85 10.62
CA ASP A 73 6.63 28.57 11.08
C ASP A 73 6.09 27.27 10.47
N THR A 74 6.67 26.13 10.81
CA THR A 74 6.00 24.83 10.67
C THR A 74 5.02 24.70 11.82
N LYS A 75 3.79 25.16 11.61
CA LYS A 75 2.65 24.78 12.46
C LYS A 75 2.55 23.26 12.39
N VAL A 76 3.04 22.59 13.42
CA VAL A 76 2.79 21.16 13.66
C VAL A 76 1.28 21.05 13.79
N VAL A 77 0.64 20.47 12.77
CA VAL A 77 -0.78 20.19 12.84
C VAL A 77 -0.92 19.04 13.81
N PHE A 78 -1.37 19.40 15.01
CA PHE A 78 -1.67 18.46 16.07
C PHE A 78 -2.68 17.42 15.55
N THR A 79 -2.75 16.29 16.24
CA THR A 79 -3.85 15.32 16.22
C THR A 79 -5.21 15.92 16.64
N ARG A 80 -5.43 17.20 16.38
CA ARG A 80 -6.64 17.96 16.65
C ARG A 80 -6.97 18.84 15.45
N SER A 81 -8.19 18.62 14.97
CA SER A 81 -8.87 19.31 13.89
C SER A 81 -8.70 20.83 13.97
N ASP A 82 -8.10 21.43 12.96
CA ASP A 82 -8.09 22.88 12.79
C ASP A 82 -9.25 23.25 11.84
N ARG A 83 -10.22 24.01 12.39
CA ARG A 83 -11.50 24.50 11.81
C ARG A 83 -12.55 23.41 11.54
N GLU A 84 -13.69 23.52 12.24
CA GLU A 84 -14.99 22.92 11.88
C GLU A 84 -14.90 21.56 11.14
N TYR A 85 -14.50 20.49 11.85
CA TYR A 85 -14.75 19.08 11.49
C TYR A 85 -14.56 18.61 10.03
N SER A 86 -13.68 19.19 9.21
CA SER A 86 -13.64 18.85 7.78
C SER A 86 -12.71 17.68 7.40
N ILE A 87 -11.61 17.44 8.13
CA ILE A 87 -10.56 16.49 7.74
C ILE A 87 -10.00 15.71 8.96
N PHE A 88 -9.72 14.41 8.79
CA PHE A 88 -9.18 13.53 9.83
C PHE A 88 -7.80 12.97 9.47
N TYR A 89 -6.75 13.39 10.19
CA TYR A 89 -5.35 12.98 9.93
C TYR A 89 -5.00 11.56 10.39
N ASP A 90 -5.93 10.86 11.03
CA ASP A 90 -5.82 9.44 11.36
C ASP A 90 -6.45 8.54 10.27
N VAL A 91 -7.00 9.15 9.22
CA VAL A 91 -7.52 8.46 8.04
C VAL A 91 -6.58 8.72 6.88
N HIS A 92 -5.87 7.67 6.49
CA HIS A 92 -4.86 7.68 5.45
C HIS A 92 -5.41 7.04 4.18
N ILE A 93 -4.96 7.48 3.00
CA ILE A 93 -5.46 6.95 1.72
C ILE A 93 -4.33 6.74 0.70
N PHE A 94 -4.23 5.52 0.16
CA PHE A 94 -3.21 5.19 -0.85
C PHE A 94 -3.50 5.88 -2.19
N TYR A 95 -2.47 6.52 -2.75
CA TYR A 95 -2.59 7.39 -3.92
C TYR A 95 -1.48 7.13 -4.95
N TYR A 96 -1.84 7.14 -6.24
CA TYR A 96 -0.97 6.75 -7.35
C TYR A 96 -0.84 7.89 -8.37
N LEU A 97 0.41 8.17 -8.80
CA LEU A 97 0.78 9.24 -9.73
C LEU A 97 1.22 8.74 -11.12
N TRP A 98 0.95 7.48 -11.43
CA TRP A 98 1.57 6.82 -12.57
C TRP A 98 0.75 6.92 -13.87
N TYR A 99 -0.38 7.62 -13.86
CA TYR A 99 -1.26 7.71 -15.02
C TYR A 99 -0.77 8.79 -15.97
N GLY A 100 -0.71 8.50 -17.26
CA GLY A 100 -0.27 9.44 -18.30
C GLY A 100 -1.26 9.52 -19.46
N ALA A 101 -1.38 10.70 -20.06
CA ALA A 101 -2.24 10.94 -21.23
C ALA A 101 -1.46 11.68 -22.33
N PRO A 102 -1.75 11.44 -23.63
CA PRO A 102 -0.98 12.04 -24.74
C PRO A 102 -0.90 13.57 -24.72
N SER A 103 -1.88 14.25 -24.12
CA SER A 103 -1.90 15.70 -23.98
C SER A 103 -0.75 16.25 -23.12
N MET A 104 -0.20 15.44 -22.20
CA MET A 104 0.84 15.85 -21.23
C MET A 104 2.08 14.94 -21.30
N ASP A 105 1.90 13.65 -21.59
CA ASP A 105 2.93 12.60 -21.44
C ASP A 105 3.36 11.96 -22.77
N THR A 106 3.00 12.56 -23.92
CA THR A 106 3.23 12.06 -25.30
C THR A 106 2.50 10.77 -25.69
N LYS A 107 2.16 9.92 -24.72
CA LYS A 107 1.42 8.66 -24.87
C LYS A 107 0.54 8.41 -23.65
N TYR A 108 -0.30 7.38 -23.72
CA TYR A 108 -0.90 6.83 -22.52
C TYR A 108 0.15 6.08 -21.70
N ILE A 109 0.05 6.19 -20.38
CA ILE A 109 0.87 5.45 -19.41
C ILE A 109 -0.09 4.88 -18.38
N HIS A 110 0.10 3.62 -17.99
CA HIS A 110 -0.80 2.82 -17.15
C HIS A 110 -2.20 2.57 -17.74
N TRP A 111 -2.87 3.55 -18.35
CA TRP A 111 -4.19 3.33 -18.96
C TRP A 111 -4.16 2.29 -20.07
N ASP A 112 -3.03 2.20 -20.79
CA ASP A 112 -2.77 1.24 -21.83
C ASP A 112 -2.04 -0.01 -21.31
N HIS A 113 -2.23 -0.41 -20.04
CA HIS A 113 -1.54 -1.58 -19.47
C HIS A 113 -1.72 -2.86 -20.31
N VAL A 114 -0.74 -3.75 -20.25
CA VAL A 114 -0.81 -5.09 -20.83
C VAL A 114 -1.65 -6.04 -19.98
N LEU A 115 -2.27 -7.04 -20.59
CA LEU A 115 -2.85 -8.16 -19.85
C LEU A 115 -1.70 -9.03 -19.34
N VAL A 116 -1.55 -9.10 -18.02
CA VAL A 116 -0.46 -9.83 -17.37
C VAL A 116 -0.72 -11.34 -17.49
N PRO A 117 0.19 -12.10 -18.12
CA PRO A 117 0.02 -13.55 -18.25
C PRO A 117 0.11 -14.22 -16.88
N HIS A 118 -0.59 -15.35 -16.74
CA HIS A 118 -0.40 -16.23 -15.58
C HIS A 118 1.01 -16.86 -15.62
N TRP A 119 1.63 -17.10 -14.47
CA TRP A 119 3.00 -17.66 -14.40
C TRP A 119 3.08 -19.09 -14.97
N ASP A 120 2.04 -19.91 -14.75
CA ASP A 120 1.87 -21.19 -15.46
C ASP A 120 1.49 -20.95 -16.94
N PRO A 121 2.35 -21.31 -17.91
CA PRO A 121 2.09 -21.10 -19.33
C PRO A 121 0.82 -21.79 -19.85
N LYS A 122 0.40 -22.90 -19.22
CA LYS A 122 -0.82 -23.63 -19.60
C LYS A 122 -2.07 -22.84 -19.25
N ILE A 123 -2.06 -22.17 -18.10
CA ILE A 123 -3.17 -21.29 -17.69
C ILE A 123 -3.12 -20.00 -18.51
N ALA A 124 -1.93 -19.44 -18.73
CA ALA A 124 -1.75 -18.23 -19.53
C ALA A 124 -2.35 -18.37 -20.95
N ALA A 125 -2.19 -19.54 -21.59
CA ALA A 125 -2.75 -19.82 -22.91
C ALA A 125 -4.29 -19.81 -22.97
N SER A 126 -4.98 -19.98 -21.83
CA SER A 126 -6.44 -19.92 -21.75
C SER A 126 -7.03 -18.54 -21.46
N HIS A 127 -6.18 -17.52 -21.29
CA HIS A 127 -6.61 -16.15 -21.00
C HIS A 127 -6.28 -15.19 -22.15
N ALA A 128 -7.04 -14.10 -22.23
CA ALA A 128 -6.79 -13.04 -23.20
C ALA A 128 -5.39 -12.43 -22.99
N GLN A 129 -4.76 -12.06 -24.09
CA GLN A 129 -3.46 -11.41 -24.14
C GLN A 129 -3.57 -10.12 -24.96
N GLY A 130 -2.65 -9.20 -24.73
CA GLY A 130 -2.57 -7.96 -25.48
C GLY A 130 -2.39 -6.75 -24.57
N LYS A 131 -2.72 -5.59 -25.12
CA LYS A 131 -2.56 -4.28 -24.49
C LYS A 131 -3.86 -3.51 -24.66
N HIS A 132 -4.28 -2.80 -23.62
CA HIS A 132 -5.44 -1.92 -23.70
C HIS A 132 -5.20 -0.75 -24.66
N LEU A 133 -6.27 -0.26 -25.30
CA LEU A 133 -6.22 0.84 -26.27
C LEU A 133 -7.10 2.04 -25.83
N PRO A 134 -6.57 2.94 -24.98
CA PRO A 134 -7.28 4.12 -24.54
C PRO A 134 -7.60 5.09 -25.72
N PRO A 135 -8.64 5.94 -25.61
CA PRO A 135 -9.42 6.20 -24.40
C PRO A 135 -10.62 5.28 -24.18
N GLU A 136 -11.03 4.51 -25.17
CA GLU A 136 -12.26 3.69 -25.08
C GLU A 136 -12.03 2.34 -24.37
N ASP A 137 -10.82 1.78 -24.48
CA ASP A 137 -10.42 0.56 -23.78
C ASP A 137 -9.24 0.87 -22.83
N ILE A 138 -9.53 1.01 -21.54
CA ILE A 138 -8.53 1.27 -20.50
C ILE A 138 -8.30 0.04 -19.63
N ALA A 139 -7.12 -0.02 -19.01
CA ALA A 139 -6.70 -1.05 -18.06
C ALA A 139 -7.40 -0.94 -16.69
N ALA A 140 -8.72 -0.83 -16.67
CA ALA A 140 -9.51 -0.71 -15.45
C ALA A 140 -10.91 -1.29 -15.64
N SER A 141 -11.47 -1.92 -14.60
CA SER A 141 -12.83 -2.47 -14.65
C SER A 141 -13.91 -1.39 -14.55
N PHE A 142 -13.56 -0.23 -14.01
CA PHE A 142 -14.37 0.98 -13.90
C PHE A 142 -13.80 2.09 -14.80
N TYR A 143 -14.58 3.14 -15.06
CA TYR A 143 -14.14 4.28 -15.87
C TYR A 143 -14.10 5.58 -15.05
N PRO A 144 -12.97 6.32 -14.99
CA PRO A 144 -12.86 7.57 -14.24
C PRO A 144 -13.78 8.67 -14.78
N GLU A 145 -14.37 9.46 -13.89
CA GLU A 145 -15.11 10.68 -14.27
C GLU A 145 -14.21 11.66 -15.06
N LEU A 146 -12.94 11.77 -14.66
CA LEU A 146 -11.92 12.59 -15.32
C LEU A 146 -11.38 11.98 -16.63
N GLY A 147 -11.89 10.81 -17.04
CA GLY A 147 -11.36 10.04 -18.17
C GLY A 147 -9.95 9.49 -17.92
N PRO A 148 -9.28 8.93 -18.95
CA PRO A 148 -7.89 8.48 -18.84
C PRO A 148 -6.94 9.69 -18.78
N TYR A 149 -6.84 10.26 -17.57
CA TYR A 149 -6.15 11.51 -17.27
C TYR A 149 -4.61 11.35 -17.18
N SER A 150 -3.92 12.48 -17.13
CA SER A 150 -2.51 12.54 -16.73
C SER A 150 -2.40 12.95 -15.26
N SER A 151 -1.62 12.21 -14.48
CA SER A 151 -1.22 12.59 -13.12
C SER A 151 -0.30 13.82 -13.10
N ARG A 152 0.26 14.23 -14.25
CA ARG A 152 1.03 15.47 -14.40
C ARG A 152 0.15 16.71 -14.59
N ASP A 153 -1.15 16.53 -14.85
CA ASP A 153 -2.05 17.65 -15.06
C ASP A 153 -2.38 18.34 -13.71
N PRO A 154 -2.04 19.62 -13.52
CA PRO A 154 -2.32 20.33 -12.28
C PRO A 154 -3.82 20.44 -11.99
N VAL A 155 -4.70 20.42 -13.00
CA VAL A 155 -6.15 20.44 -12.81
C VAL A 155 -6.63 19.11 -12.23
N VAL A 156 -6.05 18.00 -12.69
CA VAL A 156 -6.34 16.66 -12.17
C VAL A 156 -5.83 16.54 -10.74
N LEU A 157 -4.61 16.99 -10.45
CA LEU A 157 -4.06 16.99 -9.09
C LEU A 157 -4.93 17.81 -8.12
N GLU A 158 -5.36 19.01 -8.50
CA GLU A 158 -6.25 19.82 -7.65
C GLU A 158 -7.60 19.12 -7.44
N ASN A 159 -8.17 18.53 -8.50
CA ASN A 159 -9.42 17.78 -8.40
C ASN A 159 -9.29 16.58 -7.44
N HIS A 160 -8.18 15.83 -7.51
CA HIS A 160 -7.91 14.72 -6.60
C HIS A 160 -7.83 15.17 -5.14
N MET A 161 -7.10 16.26 -4.84
CA MET A 161 -7.01 16.76 -3.48
C MET A 161 -8.37 17.25 -2.97
N SER A 162 -9.18 17.87 -3.83
CA SER A 162 -10.57 18.23 -3.49
C SER A 162 -11.44 17.01 -3.19
N GLN A 163 -11.32 15.90 -3.94
CA GLN A 163 -12.05 14.67 -3.67
C GLN A 163 -11.58 13.97 -2.37
N ILE A 164 -10.29 14.03 -2.07
CA ILE A 164 -9.73 13.46 -0.83
C ILE A 164 -10.17 14.28 0.39
N GLU A 165 -10.20 15.60 0.28
CA GLU A 165 -10.82 16.49 1.27
C GLU A 165 -12.33 16.19 1.40
N GLU A 166 -13.03 15.93 0.30
CA GLU A 166 -14.43 15.52 0.33
C GLU A 166 -14.65 14.21 1.08
N ALA A 167 -13.72 13.26 0.97
CA ALA A 167 -13.71 12.03 1.74
C ALA A 167 -13.27 12.21 3.20
N ALA A 168 -12.88 13.42 3.61
CA ALA A 168 -12.33 13.77 4.92
C ALA A 168 -11.08 12.98 5.33
N ALA A 169 -10.38 12.34 4.38
CA ALA A 169 -9.13 11.64 4.64
C ALA A 169 -7.97 12.66 4.66
N GLY A 170 -7.28 12.78 5.79
CA GLY A 170 -6.29 13.85 5.99
C GLY A 170 -4.89 13.58 5.48
N VAL A 171 -4.57 12.33 5.14
CA VAL A 171 -3.21 11.94 4.74
C VAL A 171 -3.23 11.16 3.43
N VAL A 172 -2.67 11.78 2.39
CA VAL A 172 -2.36 11.14 1.11
C VAL A 172 -1.10 10.29 1.31
N VAL A 173 -1.23 8.99 1.09
CA VAL A 173 -0.13 8.03 1.18
C VAL A 173 0.36 7.74 -0.25
N LEU A 174 1.37 8.49 -0.66
CA LEU A 174 1.84 8.53 -2.04
C LEU A 174 2.70 7.31 -2.38
N SER A 175 2.26 6.53 -3.37
CA SER A 175 3.08 5.50 -4.02
C SER A 175 4.36 6.13 -4.56
N TRP A 176 5.51 5.65 -4.11
CA TRP A 176 6.80 6.29 -4.36
C TRP A 176 7.87 5.30 -4.82
N TYR A 177 8.55 5.69 -5.89
CA TYR A 177 9.77 5.09 -6.41
C TYR A 177 10.94 6.08 -6.32
N PRO A 178 12.19 5.59 -6.19
CA PRO A 178 13.37 6.45 -6.23
C PRO A 178 13.49 7.26 -7.53
N PRO A 179 14.26 8.37 -7.53
CA PRO A 179 14.48 9.18 -8.73
C PRO A 179 14.98 8.35 -9.91
N GLY A 180 14.33 8.51 -11.07
CA GLY A 180 14.67 7.77 -12.29
C GLY A 180 14.24 6.30 -12.29
N VAL A 181 13.48 5.85 -11.29
CA VAL A 181 12.94 4.49 -11.18
C VAL A 181 11.41 4.54 -11.26
N ALA A 182 10.81 3.48 -11.80
CA ALA A 182 9.37 3.27 -11.90
C ALA A 182 9.05 1.77 -11.77
N ASP A 183 7.77 1.43 -11.76
CA ASP A 183 7.34 0.04 -11.97
C ASP A 183 7.54 -0.39 -13.43
N ASP A 184 7.39 -1.69 -13.70
CA ASP A 184 7.66 -2.29 -15.01
C ASP A 184 6.74 -1.80 -16.14
N HIS A 185 5.64 -1.12 -15.81
CA HIS A 185 4.63 -0.64 -16.76
C HIS A 185 4.44 0.89 -16.74
N GLY A 186 5.22 1.59 -15.92
CA GLY A 186 5.14 3.03 -15.73
C GLY A 186 6.36 3.80 -16.22
N GLU A 187 6.40 5.08 -15.85
CA GLU A 187 7.54 5.98 -16.03
C GLU A 187 7.85 6.70 -14.70
N PRO A 188 9.08 7.19 -14.49
CA PRO A 188 9.44 7.85 -13.24
C PRO A 188 8.53 9.04 -12.94
N CYS A 189 7.94 9.04 -11.74
CA CYS A 189 6.98 10.05 -11.28
C CYS A 189 7.48 10.87 -10.08
N GLU A 190 8.73 10.65 -9.65
CA GLU A 190 9.33 11.31 -8.49
C GLU A 190 9.37 12.84 -8.61
N ASP A 191 9.47 13.36 -9.83
CA ASP A 191 9.50 14.80 -10.11
C ASP A 191 8.15 15.48 -9.85
N LEU A 192 7.06 14.72 -9.72
CA LEU A 192 5.72 15.23 -9.41
C LEU A 192 5.49 15.45 -7.90
N VAL A 193 6.35 14.92 -7.03
CA VAL A 193 6.18 14.99 -5.57
C VAL A 193 6.03 16.44 -5.07
N PRO A 194 6.83 17.44 -5.51
CA PRO A 194 6.60 18.84 -5.13
C PRO A 194 5.20 19.36 -5.47
N ALA A 195 4.69 19.06 -6.67
CA ALA A 195 3.37 19.53 -7.10
C ALA A 195 2.24 18.90 -6.27
N VAL A 196 2.38 17.62 -5.89
CA VAL A 196 1.44 16.95 -4.98
C VAL A 196 1.47 17.56 -3.58
N LEU A 197 2.66 17.86 -3.06
CA LEU A 197 2.83 18.52 -1.76
C LEU A 197 2.15 19.90 -1.75
N ASP A 198 2.36 20.70 -2.80
CA ASP A 198 1.74 22.02 -2.95
C ASP A 198 0.20 21.92 -3.02
N ALA A 199 -0.33 20.98 -3.81
CA ALA A 199 -1.77 20.74 -3.92
C ALA A 199 -2.38 20.26 -2.59
N ALA A 200 -1.75 19.28 -1.94
CA ALA A 200 -2.17 18.80 -0.63
C ALA A 200 -2.19 19.95 0.40
N HIS A 201 -1.18 20.85 0.38
CA HIS A 201 -1.14 21.97 1.31
C HIS A 201 -2.32 22.93 1.14
N ARG A 202 -2.74 23.23 -0.10
CA ARG A 202 -3.90 24.09 -0.39
C ARG A 202 -5.21 23.52 0.18
N HIS A 203 -5.33 22.20 0.19
CA HIS A 203 -6.48 21.46 0.74
C HIS A 203 -6.31 21.04 2.20
N SER A 204 -5.31 21.59 2.91
CA SER A 204 -4.99 21.22 4.30
C SER A 204 -4.70 19.72 4.51
N LEU A 205 -4.34 19.00 3.45
CA LEU A 205 -3.95 17.60 3.50
C LEU A 205 -2.46 17.46 3.84
N LYS A 206 -2.08 16.27 4.31
CA LYS A 206 -0.69 15.86 4.50
C LYS A 206 -0.31 14.75 3.53
N VAL A 207 0.98 14.58 3.30
CA VAL A 207 1.55 13.57 2.40
C VAL A 207 2.55 12.70 3.17
N ALA A 208 2.25 11.41 3.24
CA ALA A 208 3.16 10.35 3.67
C ALA A 208 3.61 9.54 2.44
N PHE A 209 4.62 8.69 2.61
CA PHE A 209 5.22 7.94 1.50
C PHE A 209 4.99 6.44 1.63
N HIS A 210 4.59 5.81 0.53
CA HIS A 210 4.46 4.37 0.36
C HIS A 210 5.55 3.88 -0.56
N ILE A 211 6.64 3.41 0.05
CA ILE A 211 7.85 3.01 -0.65
C ILE A 211 7.60 1.66 -1.32
N GLN A 212 7.56 1.69 -2.65
CA GLN A 212 7.32 0.51 -3.47
C GLN A 212 8.52 -0.44 -3.50
N PRO A 213 8.35 -1.72 -3.89
CA PRO A 213 9.46 -2.59 -4.24
C PRO A 213 10.09 -2.06 -5.52
N TYR A 214 11.40 -1.84 -5.49
CA TYR A 214 12.17 -1.45 -6.66
C TYR A 214 13.42 -2.33 -6.78
N LYS A 215 13.92 -2.48 -8.00
CA LYS A 215 15.14 -3.25 -8.27
C LYS A 215 16.30 -2.67 -7.46
N GLY A 216 16.96 -3.52 -6.67
CA GLY A 216 18.07 -3.10 -5.81
C GLY A 216 17.65 -2.46 -4.47
N ARG A 217 16.40 -2.65 -4.03
CA ARG A 217 15.98 -2.27 -2.67
C ARG A 217 16.70 -3.11 -1.62
N THR A 218 17.53 -2.46 -0.82
CA THR A 218 18.31 -3.00 0.30
C THR A 218 18.22 -2.04 1.48
N GLU A 219 18.72 -2.43 2.65
CA GLU A 219 18.81 -1.55 3.81
C GLU A 219 19.60 -0.26 3.53
N GLN A 220 20.68 -0.35 2.73
CA GLN A 220 21.49 0.80 2.35
C GLN A 220 20.75 1.73 1.37
N THR A 221 20.12 1.19 0.32
CA THR A 221 19.38 2.04 -0.63
C THR A 221 18.13 2.62 0.02
N MET A 222 17.51 1.91 0.96
CA MET A 222 16.44 2.45 1.81
C MET A 222 16.94 3.61 2.68
N HIS A 223 18.08 3.49 3.36
CA HIS A 223 18.67 4.61 4.10
C HIS A 223 18.84 5.85 3.22
N ASP A 224 19.44 5.68 2.04
CA ASP A 224 19.69 6.78 1.10
C ASP A 224 18.39 7.42 0.59
N ASN A 225 17.35 6.62 0.35
CA ASN A 225 16.03 7.09 -0.06
C ASN A 225 15.27 7.82 1.06
N ILE A 226 15.37 7.35 2.31
CA ILE A 226 14.79 8.06 3.47
C ILE A 226 15.46 9.41 3.67
N ARG A 227 16.79 9.46 3.61
CA ARG A 227 17.53 10.72 3.61
C ARG A 227 17.05 11.64 2.48
N TYR A 228 16.96 11.12 1.26
CA TYR A 228 16.52 11.89 0.10
C TYR A 228 15.12 12.50 0.31
N ILE A 229 14.15 11.70 0.75
CA ILE A 229 12.78 12.16 0.98
C ILE A 229 12.75 13.25 2.08
N ILE A 230 13.45 13.04 3.19
CA ILE A 230 13.46 13.98 4.32
C ILE A 230 14.19 15.28 3.94
N ASP A 231 15.34 15.20 3.27
CA ASP A 231 16.11 16.37 2.87
C ASP A 231 15.37 17.21 1.82
N LYS A 232 14.77 16.54 0.82
CA LYS A 232 14.10 17.21 -0.30
C LYS A 232 12.71 17.73 0.09
N TYR A 233 11.95 16.98 0.89
CA TYR A 233 10.53 17.25 1.14
C TYR A 233 10.20 17.56 2.60
N GLY A 234 11.05 17.21 3.56
CA GLY A 234 10.74 17.26 4.99
C GLY A 234 10.40 18.65 5.52
N LYS A 235 10.85 19.72 4.86
CA LYS A 235 10.53 21.11 5.24
C LYS A 235 9.18 21.60 4.72
N HIS A 236 8.54 20.85 3.83
CA HIS A 236 7.26 21.24 3.24
C HIS A 236 6.12 21.14 4.27
N SER A 237 5.20 22.10 4.30
CA SER A 237 4.10 22.17 5.27
C SER A 237 3.12 21.00 5.19
N ALA A 238 2.97 20.40 4.01
CA ALA A 238 2.18 19.18 3.81
C ALA A 238 2.94 17.88 4.13
N PHE A 239 4.25 17.91 4.40
CA PHE A 239 4.99 16.68 4.73
C PHE A 239 4.47 16.08 6.05
N TYR A 240 3.94 14.86 6.00
CA TYR A 240 3.30 14.23 7.13
C TYR A 240 4.30 13.82 8.21
N ARG A 241 3.92 14.04 9.47
CA ARG A 241 4.61 13.51 10.64
C ARG A 241 3.59 12.96 11.62
N PHE A 242 3.89 11.80 12.17
CA PHE A 242 3.11 11.15 13.20
C PHE A 242 3.64 11.49 14.59
N GLN A 243 2.74 11.78 15.53
CA GLN A 243 3.08 11.98 16.94
C GLN A 243 2.94 10.65 17.70
N LEU A 244 4.07 10.09 18.12
CA LEU A 244 4.11 8.90 18.96
C LEU A 244 3.56 9.21 20.36
N SER A 245 3.14 8.16 21.08
CA SER A 245 2.72 8.23 22.49
C SER A 245 3.78 8.85 23.43
N THR A 246 5.06 8.79 23.04
CA THR A 246 6.18 9.43 23.75
C THR A 246 6.25 10.95 23.56
N GLY A 247 5.40 11.53 22.69
CA GLY A 247 5.43 12.93 22.29
C GLY A 247 6.41 13.25 21.17
N ARG A 248 7.23 12.29 20.72
CA ARG A 248 8.11 12.46 19.55
C ARG A 248 7.28 12.57 18.27
N VAL A 249 7.65 13.51 17.40
CA VAL A 249 6.99 13.75 16.11
C VAL A 249 7.95 13.37 15.00
N LEU A 250 7.61 12.33 14.23
CA LEU A 250 8.49 11.72 13.23
C LEU A 250 7.79 11.53 11.87
N PRO A 251 8.51 11.60 10.73
CA PRO A 251 7.99 11.16 9.44
C PRO A 251 7.42 9.74 9.51
N LEU A 252 6.37 9.41 8.75
CA LEU A 252 5.83 8.05 8.66
C LEU A 252 5.98 7.49 7.24
N PHE A 253 6.50 6.27 7.14
CA PHE A 253 6.76 5.55 5.89
C PHE A 253 6.08 4.18 5.90
N TYR A 254 5.31 3.90 4.85
CA TYR A 254 4.80 2.56 4.56
C TYR A 254 5.78 1.83 3.63
N VAL A 255 6.10 0.58 3.91
CA VAL A 255 7.03 -0.22 3.09
C VAL A 255 6.26 -1.38 2.45
N TYR A 256 5.92 -1.25 1.17
CA TYR A 256 5.23 -2.31 0.42
C TYR A 256 6.13 -3.52 0.22
N ASP A 257 5.58 -4.73 0.36
CA ASP A 257 6.30 -5.99 0.25
C ASP A 257 7.60 -6.03 1.08
N SER A 258 7.55 -5.48 2.30
CA SER A 258 8.70 -5.43 3.21
C SER A 258 9.33 -6.80 3.48
N TYR A 259 8.54 -7.87 3.39
CA TYR A 259 8.97 -9.27 3.53
C TYR A 259 9.92 -9.76 2.42
N LEU A 260 10.10 -9.02 1.32
CA LEU A 260 11.09 -9.36 0.29
C LEU A 260 12.53 -9.07 0.73
N THR A 261 12.72 -8.22 1.74
CA THR A 261 14.02 -7.93 2.34
C THR A 261 14.13 -8.69 3.68
N PRO A 262 15.22 -9.44 3.93
CA PRO A 262 15.38 -10.21 5.16
C PRO A 262 15.31 -9.35 6.43
N SER A 263 14.86 -9.95 7.53
CA SER A 263 14.74 -9.27 8.82
C SER A 263 16.06 -8.73 9.35
N ASP A 264 17.15 -9.47 9.20
CA ASP A 264 18.49 -9.04 9.62
C ASP A 264 18.94 -7.79 8.85
N SER A 265 18.65 -7.71 7.54
CA SER A 265 18.92 -6.51 6.73
C SER A 265 18.13 -5.31 7.24
N TRP A 266 16.82 -5.48 7.52
CA TRP A 266 16.03 -4.41 8.12
C TRP A 266 16.57 -3.99 9.49
N ALA A 267 17.03 -4.93 10.30
CA ALA A 267 17.55 -4.64 11.63
C ALA A 267 18.80 -3.75 11.60
N GLU A 268 19.64 -3.86 10.56
CA GLU A 268 20.78 -2.98 10.32
C GLU A 268 20.37 -1.50 10.08
N LEU A 269 19.15 -1.26 9.61
CA LEU A 269 18.58 0.06 9.37
C LEU A 269 17.70 0.56 10.53
N LEU A 270 16.85 -0.30 11.08
CA LEU A 270 15.72 0.08 11.93
C LEU A 270 15.95 -0.22 13.41
N THR A 271 17.05 -0.86 13.80
CA THR A 271 17.40 -1.03 15.23
C THR A 271 18.49 -0.03 15.64
N PRO A 272 18.53 0.42 16.91
CA PRO A 272 19.58 1.34 17.38
C PRO A 272 21.01 0.79 17.29
N LYS A 273 21.19 -0.52 17.15
CA LYS A 273 22.49 -1.18 17.04
C LYS A 273 22.92 -1.47 15.60
N GLY A 274 22.03 -1.23 14.65
CA GLY A 274 22.30 -1.46 13.24
C GLY A 274 23.44 -0.57 12.73
N SER A 275 24.28 -1.13 11.86
CA SER A 275 25.48 -0.47 11.32
C SER A 275 25.18 0.78 10.46
N HIS A 276 23.95 0.90 9.96
CA HIS A 276 23.48 2.01 9.13
C HIS A 276 22.19 2.62 9.68
N THR A 277 22.02 2.56 11.00
CA THR A 277 20.74 2.88 11.63
C THR A 277 20.28 4.30 11.37
N VAL A 278 18.99 4.47 11.08
CA VAL A 278 18.35 5.79 11.06
C VAL A 278 17.90 6.23 12.45
N ARG A 279 17.87 5.32 13.43
CA ARG A 279 17.34 5.58 14.78
C ARG A 279 18.20 6.60 15.52
N GLY A 280 17.55 7.63 16.07
CA GLY A 280 18.25 8.71 16.77
C GLY A 280 19.04 9.66 15.86
N THR A 281 18.92 9.53 14.55
CA THR A 281 19.51 10.45 13.56
C THR A 281 18.46 11.47 13.07
N PRO A 282 18.85 12.50 12.29
CA PRO A 282 17.89 13.38 11.61
C PRO A 282 16.94 12.67 10.62
N TYR A 283 17.24 11.41 10.27
CA TYR A 283 16.48 10.60 9.32
C TYR A 283 15.61 9.53 10.00
N ASP A 284 15.45 9.60 11.33
CA ASP A 284 14.56 8.72 12.07
C ASP A 284 13.09 8.92 11.63
N GLY A 285 12.29 7.87 11.76
CA GLY A 285 10.93 7.80 11.22
C GLY A 285 10.10 6.72 11.89
N VAL A 286 8.81 6.67 11.57
CA VAL A 286 7.90 5.56 11.88
C VAL A 286 7.80 4.70 10.64
N PHE A 287 8.28 3.47 10.71
CA PHE A 287 8.32 2.54 9.58
C PHE A 287 7.27 1.45 9.77
N VAL A 288 6.35 1.31 8.80
CA VAL A 288 5.21 0.41 8.86
C VAL A 288 5.36 -0.70 7.81
N ALA A 289 5.46 -1.95 8.26
CA ALA A 289 5.66 -3.12 7.41
C ALA A 289 4.36 -3.75 6.92
N LEU A 290 4.39 -4.33 5.74
CA LEU A 290 3.25 -5.09 5.19
C LEU A 290 3.22 -6.51 5.79
N ILE A 291 2.10 -6.89 6.39
CA ILE A 291 1.83 -8.28 6.78
C ILE A 291 1.02 -9.01 5.71
N VAL A 292 1.49 -10.21 5.34
CA VAL A 292 0.83 -11.08 4.35
C VAL A 292 0.56 -12.46 4.95
N GLU A 293 1.55 -13.04 5.62
CA GLU A 293 1.44 -14.31 6.32
C GLU A 293 1.58 -14.12 7.83
N GLU A 294 1.02 -15.03 8.63
CA GLU A 294 1.10 -14.99 10.10
C GLU A 294 2.56 -14.98 10.59
N ARG A 295 3.44 -15.77 9.94
CA ARG A 295 4.87 -15.85 10.28
C ARG A 295 5.60 -14.50 10.22
N HIS A 296 5.13 -13.57 9.37
CA HIS A 296 5.76 -12.26 9.23
C HIS A 296 5.67 -11.42 10.51
N MET A 297 4.76 -11.71 11.45
CA MET A 297 4.69 -10.98 12.72
C MET A 297 6.03 -11.02 13.49
N SER A 298 6.64 -12.20 13.60
CA SER A 298 7.93 -12.37 14.27
C SER A 298 9.07 -11.70 13.50
N ASP A 299 9.06 -11.83 12.17
CA ASP A 299 10.09 -11.22 11.32
C ASP A 299 10.04 -9.69 11.35
N ILE A 300 8.83 -9.11 11.35
CA ILE A 300 8.61 -7.67 11.46
C ILE A 300 9.12 -7.12 12.80
N LEU A 301 8.84 -7.84 13.90
CA LEU A 301 9.34 -7.46 15.21
C LEU A 301 10.88 -7.51 15.25
N ALA A 302 11.48 -8.58 14.74
CA ALA A 302 12.93 -8.75 14.68
C ALA A 302 13.61 -7.69 13.80
N SER A 303 12.93 -7.25 12.73
CA SER A 303 13.38 -6.21 11.80
C SER A 303 13.46 -4.82 12.44
N GLY A 304 12.74 -4.56 13.54
CA GLY A 304 12.72 -3.25 14.20
C GLY A 304 11.75 -2.23 13.58
N PHE A 305 10.73 -2.69 12.85
CA PHE A 305 9.63 -1.82 12.38
C PHE A 305 8.81 -1.26 13.56
N ASP A 306 8.15 -0.13 13.34
CA ASP A 306 7.31 0.55 14.33
C ASP A 306 5.83 0.16 14.22
N GLY A 307 5.44 -0.54 13.15
CA GLY A 307 4.05 -0.91 12.92
C GLY A 307 3.83 -1.90 11.77
N ILE A 308 2.57 -2.31 11.65
CA ILE A 308 2.07 -3.27 10.68
C ILE A 308 0.85 -2.69 9.96
N TYR A 309 0.78 -2.85 8.63
CA TYR A 309 -0.41 -2.56 7.82
C TYR A 309 -0.73 -3.72 6.86
N THR A 310 -1.94 -3.73 6.28
CA THR A 310 -2.48 -4.93 5.61
C THR A 310 -2.73 -4.78 4.10
N TYR A 311 -2.73 -3.55 3.59
CA TYR A 311 -2.92 -3.12 2.19
C TYR A 311 -4.14 -3.68 1.44
N PHE A 312 -4.20 -4.98 1.16
CA PHE A 312 -5.12 -5.55 0.17
C PHE A 312 -6.60 -5.32 0.50
N ALA A 313 -7.37 -4.79 -0.45
CA ALA A 313 -8.80 -4.56 -0.33
C ALA A 313 -9.64 -5.85 -0.33
N SER A 314 -9.08 -6.97 -0.84
CA SER A 314 -9.75 -8.26 -0.87
C SER A 314 -9.63 -9.01 0.46
N ASN A 315 -10.74 -9.06 1.18
CA ASN A 315 -10.89 -9.87 2.38
C ASN A 315 -10.69 -11.36 2.03
N GLY A 316 -9.78 -12.02 2.73
CA GLY A 316 -9.40 -13.41 2.50
C GLY A 316 -8.22 -13.62 1.54
N PHE A 317 -7.66 -12.56 0.93
CA PHE A 317 -6.52 -12.70 0.02
C PHE A 317 -5.23 -13.13 0.73
N SER A 318 -4.98 -12.58 1.91
CA SER A 318 -3.82 -12.89 2.74
C SER A 318 -4.23 -13.06 4.21
N PHE A 319 -3.33 -13.52 5.06
CA PHE A 319 -3.56 -13.52 6.52
C PHE A 319 -3.84 -12.09 7.01
N GLY A 320 -3.06 -11.12 6.54
CA GLY A 320 -3.18 -9.71 6.91
C GLY A 320 -4.48 -9.06 6.48
N SER A 321 -4.95 -9.32 5.26
CA SER A 321 -6.19 -8.71 4.72
C SER A 321 -7.47 -9.43 5.15
N SER A 322 -7.36 -10.56 5.86
CA SER A 322 -8.52 -11.28 6.38
C SER A 322 -9.03 -10.64 7.67
N HIS A 323 -10.21 -10.02 7.63
CA HIS A 323 -10.77 -9.25 8.76
C HIS A 323 -10.83 -10.05 10.08
N GLN A 324 -11.05 -11.37 9.98
CA GLN A 324 -11.10 -12.27 11.15
C GLN A 324 -9.78 -12.32 11.95
N ASN A 325 -8.65 -12.02 11.32
CA ASN A 325 -7.33 -12.07 11.94
C ASN A 325 -6.92 -10.73 12.57
N TRP A 326 -7.62 -9.64 12.29
CA TRP A 326 -7.23 -8.30 12.77
C TRP A 326 -7.19 -8.19 14.30
N LYS A 327 -8.03 -8.93 15.02
CA LYS A 327 -7.95 -9.00 16.49
C LYS A 327 -6.64 -9.62 16.98
N VAL A 328 -6.17 -10.67 16.31
CA VAL A 328 -4.90 -11.33 16.65
C VAL A 328 -3.72 -10.41 16.32
N ILE A 329 -3.74 -9.76 15.15
CA ILE A 329 -2.68 -8.84 14.73
C ILE A 329 -2.64 -7.62 15.69
N LYS A 330 -3.80 -7.05 16.04
CA LYS A 330 -3.87 -5.94 17.00
C LYS A 330 -3.32 -6.34 18.38
N ALA A 331 -3.72 -7.51 18.90
CA ALA A 331 -3.21 -7.99 20.19
C ALA A 331 -1.69 -8.23 20.17
N PHE A 332 -1.16 -8.74 19.06
CA PHE A 332 0.29 -8.87 18.86
C PHE A 332 0.96 -7.49 18.86
N CYS A 333 0.41 -6.52 18.13
CA CYS A 333 0.96 -5.17 18.06
C CYS A 333 0.94 -4.48 19.44
N ASP A 334 -0.17 -4.58 20.18
CA ASP A 334 -0.30 -4.01 21.52
C ASP A 334 0.71 -4.60 22.51
N THR A 335 0.91 -5.92 22.45
CA THR A 335 1.88 -6.61 23.32
C THR A 335 3.33 -6.19 23.05
N ASN A 336 3.62 -5.81 21.80
CA ASN A 336 4.98 -5.50 21.34
C ASN A 336 5.20 -4.00 21.08
N ASN A 337 4.27 -3.13 21.48
CA ASN A 337 4.34 -1.68 21.26
C ASN A 337 4.55 -1.30 19.78
N LEU A 338 3.81 -1.98 18.89
CA LEU A 338 3.75 -1.68 17.46
C LEU A 338 2.42 -1.01 17.13
N LEU A 339 2.41 -0.15 16.11
CA LEU A 339 1.18 0.35 15.52
C LEU A 339 0.50 -0.75 14.69
N PHE A 340 -0.81 -0.91 14.84
CA PHE A 340 -1.60 -1.66 13.88
C PHE A 340 -2.46 -0.72 13.03
N ILE A 341 -2.25 -0.74 11.72
CA ILE A 341 -2.92 0.12 10.75
C ILE A 341 -3.69 -0.76 9.74
N PRO A 342 -4.94 -1.16 10.05
CA PRO A 342 -5.73 -1.96 9.11
C PRO A 342 -6.00 -1.16 7.82
N SER A 343 -5.98 -1.86 6.69
CA SER A 343 -6.34 -1.32 5.38
C SER A 343 -7.70 -1.82 4.94
N VAL A 344 -8.59 -0.89 4.60
CA VAL A 344 -9.96 -1.15 4.16
C VAL A 344 -10.12 -0.77 2.69
N GLY A 345 -11.04 -1.39 1.96
CA GLY A 345 -11.27 -1.04 0.55
C GLY A 345 -12.72 -1.28 0.10
N PRO A 346 -13.16 -0.58 -0.97
CA PRO A 346 -14.56 -0.60 -1.38
C PRO A 346 -14.98 -1.87 -2.13
N GLY A 347 -14.00 -2.63 -2.59
CA GLY A 347 -14.13 -3.85 -3.38
C GLY A 347 -12.81 -4.13 -4.09
N TYR A 348 -12.80 -5.11 -4.99
CA TYR A 348 -11.63 -5.46 -5.79
C TYR A 348 -12.06 -6.15 -7.08
N VAL A 349 -11.45 -5.78 -8.21
CA VAL A 349 -11.65 -6.43 -9.50
C VAL A 349 -10.55 -5.99 -10.47
N ASP A 350 -9.54 -6.84 -10.63
CA ASP A 350 -8.37 -6.57 -11.47
C ASP A 350 -8.36 -7.36 -12.78
N THR A 351 -9.48 -8.01 -13.14
CA THR A 351 -9.55 -8.91 -14.31
C THR A 351 -9.34 -8.22 -15.65
N ALA A 352 -9.40 -6.88 -15.69
CA ALA A 352 -8.95 -6.08 -16.83
C ALA A 352 -7.45 -6.30 -17.10
N VAL A 353 -6.63 -6.36 -16.05
CA VAL A 353 -5.17 -6.52 -16.15
C VAL A 353 -4.74 -7.96 -15.89
N ARG A 354 -5.41 -8.69 -14.99
CA ARG A 354 -5.11 -10.07 -14.60
C ARG A 354 -6.33 -10.98 -14.82
N PRO A 355 -6.63 -11.42 -16.05
CA PRO A 355 -7.86 -12.16 -16.37
C PRO A 355 -8.05 -13.47 -15.58
N TRP A 356 -6.97 -14.03 -15.06
CA TRP A 356 -6.93 -15.25 -14.24
C TRP A 356 -7.27 -15.01 -12.76
N ASN A 357 -7.32 -13.76 -12.29
CA ASN A 357 -7.41 -13.43 -10.88
C ASN A 357 -8.84 -13.22 -10.34
N ASN A 358 -9.85 -13.69 -11.08
CA ASN A 358 -11.27 -13.49 -10.73
C ASN A 358 -11.66 -14.04 -9.34
N HIS A 359 -10.95 -15.04 -8.81
CA HIS A 359 -11.21 -15.60 -7.48
C HIS A 359 -10.99 -14.58 -6.34
N ASN A 360 -10.19 -13.54 -6.56
CA ASN A 360 -9.97 -12.45 -5.61
C ASN A 360 -10.95 -11.29 -5.79
N THR A 361 -11.84 -11.33 -6.79
CA THR A 361 -12.85 -10.30 -7.00
C THR A 361 -13.80 -10.22 -5.80
N ARG A 362 -14.11 -8.98 -5.40
CA ARG A 362 -15.06 -8.65 -4.33
C ARG A 362 -15.97 -7.55 -4.85
N ASN A 363 -17.23 -7.90 -5.09
CA ASN A 363 -18.26 -6.95 -5.51
C ASN A 363 -18.44 -5.88 -4.43
N ARG A 364 -18.64 -4.63 -4.85
CA ARG A 364 -18.83 -3.51 -3.90
C ARG A 364 -20.18 -3.57 -3.17
N VAL A 365 -21.16 -4.27 -3.75
CA VAL A 365 -22.53 -4.44 -3.22
C VAL A 365 -23.12 -3.09 -2.76
N ASN A 366 -23.05 -2.09 -3.65
CA ASN A 366 -23.53 -0.72 -3.42
C ASN A 366 -22.98 -0.06 -2.14
N GLY A 367 -21.75 -0.41 -1.74
CA GLY A 367 -21.09 0.12 -0.54
C GLY A 367 -21.05 -0.84 0.65
N ARG A 368 -21.88 -1.89 0.69
CA ARG A 368 -21.95 -2.82 1.83
C ARG A 368 -20.63 -3.55 2.11
N TYR A 369 -19.88 -3.87 1.05
CA TYR A 369 -18.56 -4.49 1.22
C TYR A 369 -17.60 -3.53 1.95
N TYR A 370 -17.62 -2.25 1.57
CA TYR A 370 -16.78 -1.23 2.17
C TYR A 370 -17.14 -0.99 3.64
N GLU A 371 -18.43 -0.82 3.94
CA GLU A 371 -18.94 -0.68 5.31
C GLU A 371 -18.54 -1.85 6.20
N THR A 372 -18.57 -3.08 5.67
CA THR A 372 -18.15 -4.27 6.40
C THR A 372 -16.65 -4.22 6.75
N SER A 373 -15.82 -3.76 5.82
CA SER A 373 -14.38 -3.59 6.05
C SER A 373 -14.08 -2.48 7.06
N LEU A 374 -14.75 -1.33 6.93
CA LEU A 374 -14.67 -0.21 7.87
C LEU A 374 -15.10 -0.63 9.28
N GLN A 375 -16.26 -1.29 9.41
CA GLN A 375 -16.75 -1.79 10.68
C GLN A 375 -15.77 -2.77 11.35
N ALA A 376 -15.15 -3.65 10.57
CA ALA A 376 -14.13 -4.56 11.09
C ALA A 376 -12.90 -3.79 11.61
N ALA A 377 -12.48 -2.73 10.91
CA ALA A 377 -11.35 -1.89 11.32
C ALA A 377 -11.68 -1.13 12.62
N LEU A 378 -12.87 -0.53 12.74
CA LEU A 378 -13.29 0.12 13.98
C LEU A 378 -13.31 -0.87 15.17
N SER A 379 -13.68 -2.13 14.94
CA SER A 379 -13.83 -3.12 16.02
C SER A 379 -12.51 -3.46 16.74
N VAL A 380 -11.37 -3.20 16.10
CA VAL A 380 -10.03 -3.44 16.66
C VAL A 380 -9.37 -2.16 17.19
N ARG A 381 -10.09 -1.03 17.20
CA ARG A 381 -9.67 0.24 17.80
C ARG A 381 -8.25 0.69 17.39
N PRO A 382 -7.97 0.82 16.08
CA PRO A 382 -6.66 1.25 15.62
C PRO A 382 -6.46 2.75 15.84
N GLU A 383 -5.20 3.19 15.89
CA GLU A 383 -4.87 4.62 15.94
C GLU A 383 -5.04 5.29 14.57
N ILE A 384 -4.72 4.55 13.50
CA ILE A 384 -4.81 4.98 12.11
C ILE A 384 -5.56 3.92 11.32
N VAL A 385 -6.41 4.32 10.37
CA VAL A 385 -6.96 3.45 9.33
C VAL A 385 -6.46 3.88 7.96
N THR A 386 -6.17 2.91 7.09
CA THR A 386 -5.77 3.18 5.70
C THR A 386 -6.85 2.76 4.72
N ILE A 387 -7.05 3.55 3.67
CA ILE A 387 -7.99 3.27 2.58
C ILE A 387 -7.21 2.83 1.36
N THR A 388 -7.50 1.63 0.89
CA THR A 388 -7.02 1.05 -0.36
C THR A 388 -8.20 1.06 -1.34
N SER A 389 -8.32 2.08 -2.20
CA SER A 389 -7.39 3.19 -2.44
C SER A 389 -8.11 4.44 -2.94
N PHE A 390 -7.41 5.57 -3.12
CA PHE A 390 -7.96 6.69 -3.87
C PHE A 390 -8.20 6.30 -5.32
N ASN A 391 -7.13 5.94 -6.05
CA ASN A 391 -7.16 5.79 -7.51
C ASN A 391 -6.37 4.58 -8.05
N GLN A 392 -6.33 3.43 -7.37
CA GLN A 392 -5.78 2.21 -7.97
C GLN A 392 -6.79 1.55 -8.92
N TRP A 393 -6.95 2.14 -10.11
CA TRP A 393 -7.95 1.76 -11.11
C TRP A 393 -7.75 0.36 -11.68
N HIS A 394 -6.50 -0.10 -11.79
CA HIS A 394 -6.18 -1.44 -12.30
C HIS A 394 -6.82 -2.53 -11.45
N GLU A 395 -6.92 -2.31 -10.14
CA GLU A 395 -7.41 -3.29 -9.19
C GLU A 395 -8.86 -3.06 -8.77
N GLY A 396 -9.51 -2.03 -9.33
CA GLY A 396 -10.91 -1.72 -9.02
C GLY A 396 -11.14 -1.33 -7.55
N THR A 397 -10.11 -0.86 -6.84
CA THR A 397 -10.16 -0.51 -5.41
C THR A 397 -10.37 0.98 -5.17
N GLN A 398 -10.44 1.79 -6.23
CA GLN A 398 -10.53 3.26 -6.15
C GLN A 398 -11.84 3.73 -5.49
N ILE A 399 -11.76 4.78 -4.68
CA ILE A 399 -12.92 5.57 -4.24
C ILE A 399 -13.11 6.84 -5.08
N GLU A 400 -12.13 7.20 -5.92
CA GLU A 400 -12.24 8.26 -6.93
C GLU A 400 -13.53 8.08 -7.76
N ARG A 401 -14.14 9.20 -8.14
CA ARG A 401 -15.39 9.24 -8.92
C ARG A 401 -15.30 8.43 -10.20
N ALA A 402 -16.26 7.52 -10.38
CA ALA A 402 -16.41 6.71 -11.58
C ALA A 402 -17.77 6.95 -12.23
N VAL A 403 -17.82 6.84 -13.55
CA VAL A 403 -19.04 7.09 -14.35
C VAL A 403 -19.42 5.86 -15.18
N PRO A 404 -20.73 5.66 -15.46
CA PRO A 404 -21.17 4.64 -16.40
C PRO A 404 -20.55 4.86 -17.79
N LYS A 405 -19.90 3.83 -18.34
CA LYS A 405 -19.32 3.85 -19.69
C LYS A 405 -19.60 2.54 -20.40
N LYS A 406 -20.09 2.66 -21.63
CA LYS A 406 -20.28 1.54 -22.55
C LYS A 406 -19.64 1.88 -23.89
N THR A 407 -18.87 0.94 -24.41
CA THR A 407 -18.28 0.99 -25.76
C THR A 407 -18.86 -0.16 -26.60
N ALA A 408 -18.44 -0.26 -27.86
CA ALA A 408 -18.84 -1.38 -28.72
C ALA A 408 -18.36 -2.74 -28.17
N THR A 409 -17.24 -2.77 -27.46
CA THR A 409 -16.55 -3.99 -27.01
C THR A 409 -16.60 -4.20 -25.50
N ARG A 410 -16.98 -3.19 -24.72
CA ARG A 410 -16.86 -3.22 -23.26
C ARG A 410 -18.00 -2.51 -22.55
N LEU A 411 -18.47 -3.13 -21.47
CA LEU A 411 -19.30 -2.50 -20.45
C LEU A 411 -18.44 -2.35 -19.20
N TYR A 412 -18.19 -1.12 -18.78
CA TYR A 412 -17.47 -0.86 -17.54
C TYR A 412 -18.43 -1.03 -16.36
N LEU A 413 -17.88 -1.45 -15.22
CA LEU A 413 -18.56 -1.36 -13.94
C LEU A 413 -18.68 0.11 -13.54
N ASP A 414 -19.70 0.42 -12.75
CA ASP A 414 -19.99 1.76 -12.27
C ASP A 414 -20.57 1.71 -10.85
N TYR A 415 -20.97 2.88 -10.33
CA TYR A 415 -21.48 3.02 -8.97
C TYR A 415 -23.01 3.04 -8.90
N LEU A 416 -23.72 2.81 -10.02
CA LEU A 416 -25.18 2.84 -10.04
C LEU A 416 -25.78 1.81 -9.07
N PRO A 417 -26.92 2.13 -8.42
CA PRO A 417 -27.74 3.33 -8.63
C PRO A 417 -27.26 4.60 -7.89
N ASN A 418 -26.11 4.55 -7.22
CA ASN A 418 -25.56 5.71 -6.52
C ASN A 418 -24.84 6.67 -7.47
N GLN A 419 -24.54 7.89 -6.98
CA GLN A 419 -23.81 8.91 -7.73
C GLN A 419 -22.29 8.62 -7.75
N PRO A 420 -21.50 9.26 -8.65
CA PRO A 420 -20.05 9.08 -8.74
C PRO A 420 -19.30 9.32 -7.41
N GLU A 421 -19.78 10.23 -6.58
CA GLU A 421 -19.21 10.61 -5.27
C GLU A 421 -19.52 9.64 -4.12
N HIS A 422 -20.36 8.61 -4.34
CA HIS A 422 -20.86 7.72 -3.28
C HIS A 422 -19.78 7.16 -2.33
N TYR A 423 -18.63 6.76 -2.87
CA TYR A 423 -17.56 6.20 -2.04
C TYR A 423 -16.78 7.28 -1.27
N LEU A 424 -16.71 8.52 -1.76
CA LEU A 424 -16.16 9.65 -1.02
C LEU A 424 -17.05 9.99 0.18
N GLU A 425 -18.37 10.08 -0.05
CA GLU A 425 -19.36 10.35 1.00
C GLU A 425 -19.35 9.26 2.08
N LEU A 426 -19.28 8.00 1.66
CA LEU A 426 -19.20 6.87 2.58
C LEU A 426 -17.90 6.91 3.39
N THR A 427 -16.76 7.24 2.78
CA THR A 427 -15.50 7.44 3.52
C THR A 427 -15.64 8.56 4.56
N ARG A 428 -16.22 9.71 4.19
CA ARG A 428 -16.43 10.83 5.14
C ARG A 428 -17.26 10.39 6.34
N GLN A 429 -18.40 9.73 6.10
CA GLN A 429 -19.28 9.26 7.17
C GLN A 429 -18.51 8.36 8.16
N TRP A 430 -17.72 7.42 7.64
CA TRP A 430 -16.93 6.53 8.48
C TRP A 430 -15.75 7.21 9.15
N ALA A 431 -15.15 8.22 8.54
CA ALA A 431 -14.08 9.01 9.15
C ALA A 431 -14.60 9.79 10.37
N GLU A 432 -15.80 10.37 10.26
CA GLU A 432 -16.49 11.01 11.39
C GLU A 432 -16.81 10.01 12.50
N ASP A 433 -17.35 8.85 12.16
CA ASP A 433 -17.71 7.82 13.13
C ASP A 433 -16.48 7.20 13.81
N PHE A 434 -15.41 6.96 13.05
CA PHE A 434 -14.12 6.51 13.57
C PHE A 434 -13.58 7.52 14.60
N ASN A 435 -13.58 8.81 14.29
CA ASN A 435 -13.08 9.81 15.22
C ASN A 435 -13.97 9.95 16.48
N LYS A 436 -15.30 9.95 16.31
CA LYS A 436 -16.25 9.95 17.45
C LYS A 436 -16.04 8.75 18.37
N GLU A 437 -15.77 7.56 17.82
CA GLU A 437 -15.48 6.38 18.61
C GLU A 437 -14.09 6.43 19.25
N LYS A 438 -13.08 6.93 18.54
CA LYS A 438 -11.71 7.12 19.07
C LYS A 438 -11.71 8.05 20.29
N ASP A 439 -12.46 9.14 20.26
CA ASP A 439 -12.64 10.04 21.41
C ASP A 439 -13.19 9.32 22.65
N LYS A 440 -14.07 8.33 22.46
CA LYS A 440 -14.63 7.52 23.57
C LYS A 440 -13.65 6.50 24.12
N TRP A 441 -12.70 6.02 23.30
CA TRP A 441 -11.71 5.02 23.74
C TRP A 441 -10.52 5.65 24.46
N LEU A 442 -10.26 6.94 24.22
CA LEU A 442 -9.15 7.71 24.80
C LEU A 442 -9.54 8.48 26.08
N MET A 443 -10.84 8.54 26.40
CA MET A 443 -11.35 8.90 27.74
C MET A 443 -11.25 7.71 28.68
#